data_AF-A0A927J4K2-F1
#
_entry.id   AF-A0A927J4K2-F1
#
_cell.length_a   1.000
_cell.length_b   1.000
_cell.length_c   1.000
_cell.angle_alpha   90.00
_cell.angle_beta   90.00
_cell.angle_gamma   90.00
#
_symmetry.space_group_name_H-M   'P 1'
#
loop_
_entity.id
_entity.type
_entity.pdbx_description
1 polymer ?
#
loop_
_entity_poly.entity_id
_entity_poly.type
_entity_poly.pdbx_seq_one_letter_code
_entity_poly.pdbx_strand_id
1 'polypeptide(L)'
;MNQSIVKVIETIAAEVLAISQSLFNSNEIGINKKTGRNTLKKSILKDSIKVDTHYNGDSIVIETLFDNYISFIENGRKPRTGKQPPIDALRDWALENNIPTDNSTLFLISRAIWRDGQEPRPILASLEKEVERMMENEWADKLLEAIMEELNKYFE
;
A
#
# COMPACT_ATOMS: atom_id res chain seq x y z
N MET A 1 -16.98 2.55 25.15
CA MET A 1 -15.51 2.63 25.07
C MET A 1 -15.09 4.01 25.50
N ASN A 2 -14.08 4.11 26.36
CA ASN A 2 -13.56 5.40 26.82
C ASN A 2 -13.01 6.24 25.66
N GLN A 3 -13.23 7.56 25.71
CA GLN A 3 -12.72 8.51 24.72
C GLN A 3 -11.19 8.45 24.56
N SER A 4 -10.42 8.16 25.62
CA SER A 4 -8.96 7.99 25.53
C SER A 4 -8.60 6.81 24.63
N ILE A 5 -9.22 5.65 24.84
CA ILE A 5 -8.98 4.45 24.02
C ILE A 5 -9.40 4.67 22.57
N VAL A 6 -10.58 5.26 22.34
CA VAL A 6 -11.05 5.57 20.97
C VAL A 6 -10.05 6.46 20.24
N LYS A 7 -9.52 7.50 20.88
CA LYS A 7 -8.51 8.37 20.28
C LYS A 7 -7.21 7.64 19.92
N VAL A 8 -6.75 6.72 20.77
CA VAL A 8 -5.56 5.93 20.47
C VAL A 8 -5.80 5.04 19.26
N ILE A 9 -6.96 4.37 19.19
CA ILE A 9 -7.34 3.53 18.03
C ILE A 9 -7.44 4.36 16.75
N GLU A 10 -8.08 5.54 16.79
CA GLU A 10 -8.14 6.47 15.65
C GLU A 10 -6.74 6.92 15.20
N THR A 11 -5.84 7.15 16.16
CA THR A 11 -4.44 7.51 15.88
C THR A 11 -3.72 6.35 15.18
N ILE A 12 -3.85 5.13 15.69
CA ILE A 12 -3.25 3.94 15.07
C ILE A 12 -3.78 3.77 13.64
N ALA A 13 -5.10 3.87 13.42
CA ALA A 13 -5.69 3.75 12.09
C ALA A 13 -5.16 4.82 11.12
N ALA A 14 -5.03 6.07 11.57
CA ALA A 14 -4.46 7.16 10.76
C ALA A 14 -2.99 6.92 10.43
N GLU A 15 -2.20 6.41 11.39
CA GLU A 15 -0.80 6.10 11.18
C GLU A 15 -0.61 4.88 10.26
N VAL A 16 -1.44 3.84 10.36
CA VAL A 16 -1.44 2.71 9.42
C VAL A 16 -1.70 3.19 7.99
N LEU A 17 -2.65 4.12 7.79
CA LEU A 17 -2.88 4.72 6.48
C LEU A 17 -1.64 5.48 5.99
N ALA A 18 -1.04 6.30 6.86
CA ALA A 18 0.15 7.08 6.52
C ALA A 18 1.36 6.18 6.16
N ILE A 19 1.59 5.11 6.92
CA ILE A 19 2.61 4.09 6.65
C ILE A 19 2.34 3.46 5.29
N SER A 20 1.12 2.95 5.06
CA SER A 20 0.72 2.31 3.81
C SER A 20 0.98 3.22 2.60
N GLN A 21 0.64 4.51 2.70
CA GLN A 21 0.90 5.49 1.65
C GLN A 21 2.40 5.83 1.49
N SER A 22 3.16 5.83 2.58
CA SER A 22 4.60 6.11 2.57
C SER A 22 5.41 5.04 1.83
N LEU A 23 4.97 3.78 1.87
CA LEU A 23 5.62 2.66 1.18
C LEU A 23 5.70 2.88 -0.34
N PHE A 24 4.69 3.53 -0.94
CA PHE A 24 4.70 3.90 -2.36
C PHE A 24 5.74 4.99 -2.67
N ASN A 25 6.09 5.82 -1.70
CA ASN A 25 7.12 6.84 -1.82
C ASN A 25 8.53 6.29 -1.50
N SER A 26 8.63 5.15 -0.82
CA SER A 26 9.90 4.51 -0.49
C SER A 26 10.63 4.02 -1.73
N ASN A 27 11.91 4.36 -1.83
CA ASN A 27 12.78 3.90 -2.90
C ASN A 27 13.16 2.41 -2.75
N GLU A 28 13.14 1.87 -1.53
CA GLU A 28 13.45 0.47 -1.28
C GLU A 28 12.45 -0.47 -1.99
N ILE A 29 11.19 -0.05 -2.02
CA ILE A 29 10.10 -0.80 -2.64
C ILE A 29 9.89 -0.30 -4.08
N GLY A 30 9.75 1.01 -4.27
CA GLY A 30 9.25 1.59 -5.51
C GLY A 30 10.23 1.65 -6.69
N ILE A 31 11.55 1.50 -6.47
CA ILE A 31 12.54 1.63 -7.56
C ILE A 31 12.41 0.51 -8.57
N ASN A 32 12.05 0.86 -9.81
CA ASN A 32 12.15 -0.04 -10.94
C ASN A 32 13.60 -0.14 -11.42
N LYS A 33 14.21 -1.32 -11.29
CA LYS A 33 15.63 -1.56 -11.65
C LYS A 33 15.98 -1.18 -13.09
N LYS A 34 15.03 -1.24 -14.03
CA LYS A 34 15.27 -0.89 -15.44
C LYS A 34 15.42 0.62 -15.66
N THR A 35 14.73 1.42 -14.84
CA THR A 35 14.68 2.88 -15.02
C THR A 35 15.44 3.64 -13.95
N GLY A 36 15.76 2.99 -12.81
CA GLY A 36 16.34 3.63 -11.63
C GLY A 36 15.40 4.61 -10.94
N ARG A 37 14.12 4.66 -11.33
CA ARG A 37 13.12 5.60 -10.80
C ARG A 37 12.09 4.86 -9.95
N ASN A 38 11.56 5.55 -8.94
CA ASN A 38 10.41 5.06 -8.21
C ASN A 38 9.14 5.21 -9.07
N THR A 39 8.64 4.09 -9.60
CA THR A 39 7.46 4.06 -10.47
C THR A 39 6.15 3.97 -9.69
N LEU A 40 6.19 3.77 -8.37
CA LEU A 40 5.02 3.73 -7.49
C LEU A 40 4.67 5.10 -6.90
N LYS A 41 5.62 6.04 -6.87
CA LYS A 41 5.47 7.37 -6.24
C LYS A 41 4.25 8.17 -6.73
N LYS A 42 3.89 8.02 -8.00
CA LYS A 42 2.73 8.69 -8.64
C LYS A 42 1.56 7.73 -8.89
N SER A 43 1.57 6.55 -8.26
CA SER A 43 0.52 5.56 -8.46
C SER A 43 -0.78 6.03 -7.82
N ILE A 44 -1.87 5.97 -8.58
CA ILE A 44 -3.23 6.19 -8.07
C ILE A 44 -3.62 5.21 -6.96
N LEU A 45 -2.96 4.05 -6.90
CA LEU A 45 -3.25 3.02 -5.90
C LEU A 45 -2.99 3.51 -4.48
N LYS A 46 -2.02 4.42 -4.31
CA LYS A 46 -1.72 5.07 -3.03
C LYS A 46 -2.93 5.85 -2.52
N ASP A 47 -3.64 6.52 -3.43
CA ASP A 47 -4.77 7.38 -3.09
C ASP A 47 -6.06 6.57 -2.88
N SER A 48 -6.09 5.31 -3.35
CA SER A 48 -7.21 4.39 -3.14
C SER A 48 -7.15 3.59 -1.83
N ILE A 49 -6.06 3.69 -1.06
CA ILE A 49 -5.90 2.96 0.20
C ILE A 49 -6.94 3.47 1.20
N LYS A 50 -7.61 2.55 1.87
CA LYS A 50 -8.54 2.86 2.96
C LYS A 50 -8.15 2.10 4.21
N VAL A 51 -8.34 2.73 5.36
CA VAL A 51 -8.22 2.09 6.66
C VAL A 51 -9.51 2.32 7.40
N ASP A 52 -10.15 1.23 7.81
CA ASP A 52 -11.41 1.24 8.54
C ASP A 52 -11.20 0.58 9.90
N THR A 53 -11.96 1.00 10.91
CA THR A 53 -11.95 0.39 12.24
C THR A 53 -13.29 -0.26 12.51
N HIS A 54 -13.26 -1.54 12.87
CA HIS A 54 -14.45 -2.34 13.17
C HIS A 54 -14.43 -2.76 14.64
N TYR A 55 -15.61 -2.69 15.27
CA TYR A 55 -15.81 -3.09 16.65
C TYR A 55 -16.62 -4.39 16.67
N ASN A 56 -15.94 -5.51 16.86
CA ASN A 56 -16.52 -6.85 16.82
C ASN A 56 -16.62 -7.41 18.24
N GLY A 57 -17.66 -7.00 18.97
CA GLY A 57 -17.85 -7.39 20.37
C GLY A 57 -16.69 -6.91 21.23
N ASP A 58 -15.85 -7.85 21.68
CA ASP A 58 -14.71 -7.59 22.56
C ASP A 58 -13.42 -7.21 21.82
N SER A 59 -13.41 -7.29 20.49
CA SER A 59 -12.22 -7.04 19.66
C SER A 59 -12.36 -5.78 18.80
N ILE A 60 -11.26 -5.05 18.68
CA ILE A 60 -11.10 -3.93 17.75
C ILE A 60 -10.25 -4.41 16.59
N VAL A 61 -10.74 -4.26 15.36
CA VAL A 61 -10.04 -4.64 14.14
C VAL A 61 -9.77 -3.40 13.32
N ILE A 62 -8.50 -3.12 13.04
CA ILE A 62 -8.09 -2.08 12.10
C ILE A 62 -7.81 -2.78 10.77
N GLU A 63 -8.68 -2.57 9.79
CA GLU A 63 -8.63 -3.20 8.49
C GLU A 63 -8.05 -2.23 7.46
N THR A 64 -7.05 -2.68 6.70
CA THR A 64 -6.47 -1.89 5.60
C THR A 64 -6.87 -2.52 4.26
N LEU A 65 -7.53 -1.73 3.42
CA LEU A 65 -8.04 -2.14 2.11
C LEU A 65 -7.20 -1.51 0.99
N PHE A 66 -6.76 -2.37 0.08
CA PHE A 66 -6.05 -1.99 -1.14
C PHE A 66 -6.91 -2.29 -2.36
N ASP A 67 -6.72 -1.53 -3.43
CA ASP A 67 -7.23 -1.92 -4.74
C ASP A 67 -6.63 -3.27 -5.16
N ASN A 68 -7.46 -4.14 -5.76
CA ASN A 68 -7.07 -5.50 -6.17
C ASN A 68 -5.84 -5.52 -7.07
N TYR A 69 -5.55 -4.43 -7.78
CA TYR A 69 -4.37 -4.31 -8.62
C TYR A 69 -3.06 -4.45 -7.85
N ILE A 70 -3.06 -4.25 -6.52
CA ILE A 70 -1.90 -4.49 -5.66
C ILE A 70 -1.36 -5.91 -5.84
N SER A 71 -2.23 -6.89 -6.05
CA SER A 71 -1.83 -8.29 -6.26
C SER A 71 -0.93 -8.49 -7.49
N PHE A 72 -1.13 -7.72 -8.56
CA PHE A 72 -0.26 -7.78 -9.74
C PHE A 72 1.09 -7.13 -9.48
N ILE A 73 1.14 -6.11 -8.62
CA ILE A 73 2.39 -5.45 -8.22
C ILE A 73 3.19 -6.37 -7.29
N GLU A 74 2.52 -6.99 -6.31
CA GLU A 74 3.10 -7.95 -5.36
C GLU A 74 3.69 -9.17 -6.05
N ASN A 75 2.97 -9.75 -7.01
CA ASN A 75 3.42 -10.96 -7.69
C ASN A 75 4.34 -10.67 -8.88
N GLY A 76 4.29 -9.44 -9.40
CA GLY A 76 4.95 -9.07 -10.64
C GLY A 76 4.47 -9.91 -11.83
N ARG A 77 5.33 -10.03 -12.83
CA ARG A 77 5.06 -10.75 -14.07
C ARG A 77 6.31 -11.47 -14.55
N LYS A 78 6.22 -12.79 -14.74
CA LYS A 78 7.34 -13.57 -15.30
C LYS A 78 7.57 -13.21 -16.79
N PRO A 79 8.83 -13.06 -17.23
CA PRO A 79 9.18 -12.80 -18.63
C PRO A 79 8.58 -13.84 -19.59
N ARG A 80 8.01 -13.38 -20.71
CA ARG A 80 7.43 -14.21 -21.80
C ARG A 80 6.33 -15.19 -21.36
N THR A 81 5.63 -14.90 -20.26
CA THR A 81 4.52 -15.71 -19.77
C THR A 81 3.19 -14.99 -19.92
N GLY A 82 2.09 -15.75 -20.02
CA GLY A 82 0.74 -15.21 -20.13
C GLY A 82 0.49 -14.38 -21.40
N LYS A 83 -0.66 -13.71 -21.45
CA LYS A 83 -1.06 -12.84 -22.57
C LYS A 83 -0.32 -11.51 -22.51
N GLN A 84 0.24 -11.09 -23.65
CA GLN A 84 0.83 -9.76 -23.81
C GLN A 84 -0.22 -8.68 -23.41
N PRO A 85 0.18 -7.61 -22.69
CA PRO A 85 -0.77 -6.54 -22.31
C PRO A 85 -1.48 -5.92 -23.53
N PRO A 86 -2.79 -5.66 -23.47
CA PRO A 86 -3.47 -4.98 -24.56
C PRO A 86 -2.89 -3.58 -24.75
N ILE A 87 -2.68 -3.17 -26.01
CA ILE A 87 -2.11 -1.86 -26.32
C ILE A 87 -3.01 -0.70 -25.90
N ASP A 88 -4.33 -0.91 -25.87
CA ASP A 88 -5.29 0.13 -25.46
C ASP A 88 -5.11 0.52 -24.00
N ALA A 89 -4.75 -0.43 -23.12
CA ALA A 89 -4.49 -0.17 -21.71
C ALA A 89 -3.21 0.66 -21.48
N LEU A 90 -2.37 0.83 -22.50
CA LEU A 90 -1.13 1.62 -22.41
C LEU A 90 -1.31 3.06 -22.90
N ARG A 91 -2.46 3.39 -23.49
CA ARG A 91 -2.67 4.68 -24.17
C ARG A 91 -2.57 5.85 -23.19
N ASP A 92 -3.31 5.80 -22.10
CA ASP A 92 -3.35 6.89 -21.12
C ASP A 92 -1.99 7.06 -20.44
N TRP A 93 -1.36 5.95 -20.06
CA TRP A 93 0.00 5.95 -19.53
C TRP A 93 1.02 6.55 -20.51
N ALA A 94 0.91 6.23 -21.81
CA ALA A 94 1.81 6.78 -22.82
C ALA A 94 1.61 8.30 -22.98
N LEU A 95 0.37 8.79 -22.98
CA LEU A 95 0.06 10.23 -23.02
C LEU A 95 0.67 10.97 -21.83
N GLU A 96 0.48 10.46 -20.62
CA GLU A 96 1.02 11.05 -19.38
C GLU A 96 2.55 11.14 -19.39
N ASN A 97 3.22 10.24 -20.12
CA ASN A 97 4.67 10.18 -20.24
C ASN A 97 5.21 10.84 -21.50
N ASN A 98 4.37 11.55 -22.27
CA ASN A 98 4.72 12.17 -23.55
C ASN A 98 5.32 11.16 -24.56
N ILE A 99 4.78 9.95 -24.59
CA ILE A 99 5.17 8.87 -25.50
C ILE A 99 4.15 8.79 -26.65
N PRO A 100 4.56 8.62 -27.91
CA PRO A 100 3.65 8.43 -29.03
C PRO A 100 2.64 7.28 -28.79
N THR A 101 1.37 7.53 -29.07
CA THR A 101 0.27 6.57 -28.85
C THR A 101 -0.13 5.81 -30.12
N ASP A 102 0.71 5.81 -31.15
CA ASP A 102 0.44 5.02 -32.35
C ASP A 102 0.55 3.51 -32.05
N ASN A 103 -0.17 2.70 -32.84
CA ASN A 103 -0.24 1.26 -32.62
C ASN A 103 1.13 0.58 -32.61
N SER A 104 2.09 1.08 -33.40
CA SER A 104 3.41 0.48 -33.49
C SER A 104 4.23 0.73 -32.20
N THR A 105 4.21 1.96 -31.68
CA THR A 105 4.86 2.32 -30.42
C THR A 105 4.24 1.57 -29.24
N LEU A 106 2.91 1.57 -29.12
CA LEU A 106 2.22 0.86 -28.04
C LEU A 106 2.42 -0.66 -28.13
N PHE A 107 2.47 -1.23 -29.33
CA PHE A 107 2.80 -2.65 -29.52
C PHE A 107 4.22 -2.98 -29.04
N LEU A 108 5.20 -2.12 -29.34
CA LEU A 108 6.58 -2.33 -28.89
C LEU A 108 6.70 -2.25 -27.37
N ILE A 109 6.03 -1.30 -26.73
CA ILE A 109 6.00 -1.17 -25.26
C ILE A 109 5.34 -2.39 -24.64
N SER A 110 4.16 -2.76 -25.14
CA SER A 110 3.44 -3.96 -24.70
C SER A 110 4.29 -5.22 -24.85
N ARG A 111 4.99 -5.38 -25.98
CA ARG A 111 5.91 -6.49 -26.23
C ARG A 111 7.10 -6.46 -25.27
N ALA A 112 7.65 -5.30 -24.93
CA ALA A 112 8.73 -5.17 -23.97
C ALA A 112 8.29 -5.57 -22.55
N ILE A 113 7.10 -5.13 -22.11
CA ILE A 113 6.51 -5.54 -20.82
C ILE A 113 6.33 -7.06 -20.77
N TRP A 114 5.78 -7.65 -21.83
CA TRP A 114 5.61 -9.11 -21.91
C TRP A 114 6.96 -9.84 -21.93
N ARG A 115 7.89 -9.40 -22.79
CA ARG A 115 9.20 -10.03 -23.00
C ARG A 115 10.05 -10.01 -21.75
N ASP A 116 10.08 -8.88 -21.06
CA ASP A 116 11.01 -8.64 -19.96
C ASP A 116 10.36 -8.85 -18.58
N GLY A 117 9.03 -8.96 -18.52
CA GLY A 117 8.30 -9.09 -17.27
C GLY A 117 8.43 -7.87 -16.35
N GLN A 118 7.95 -8.06 -15.12
CA GLN A 118 7.97 -7.10 -14.03
C GLN A 118 8.38 -7.82 -12.75
N GLU A 119 9.31 -7.25 -12.02
CA GLU A 119 9.68 -7.79 -10.71
C GLU A 119 8.58 -7.51 -9.66
N PRO A 120 8.33 -8.47 -8.75
CA PRO A 120 7.41 -8.28 -7.63
C PRO A 120 7.86 -7.14 -6.71
N ARG A 121 6.90 -6.48 -6.06
CA ARG A 121 7.15 -5.41 -5.07
C ARG A 121 6.45 -5.77 -3.76
N PRO A 122 7.20 -6.06 -2.67
CA PRO A 122 6.63 -6.58 -1.43
C PRO A 122 6.04 -5.46 -0.56
N ILE A 123 4.97 -4.82 -1.01
CA ILE A 123 4.31 -3.71 -0.30
C ILE A 123 3.61 -4.23 0.97
N LEU A 124 2.83 -5.31 0.87
CA LEU A 124 2.05 -5.88 1.97
C LEU A 124 2.97 -6.42 3.08
N ALA A 125 3.97 -7.21 2.72
CA ALA A 125 4.95 -7.70 3.69
C ALA A 125 5.75 -6.55 4.35
N SER A 126 6.01 -5.46 3.62
CA SER A 126 6.66 -4.28 4.21
C SER A 126 5.74 -3.52 5.14
N LEU A 127 4.44 -3.47 4.84
CA LEU A 127 3.43 -2.89 5.73
C LEU A 127 3.31 -3.68 7.03
N GLU A 128 3.18 -5.01 6.93
CA GLU A 128 3.10 -5.91 8.10
C GLU A 128 4.29 -5.70 9.04
N LYS A 129 5.50 -5.71 8.49
CA LYS A 129 6.73 -5.47 9.25
C LYS A 129 6.73 -4.11 9.96
N GLU A 130 6.26 -3.07 9.30
CA GLU A 130 6.26 -1.71 9.85
C GLU A 130 5.16 -1.51 10.91
N VAL A 131 4.00 -2.15 10.71
CA VAL A 131 2.92 -2.20 11.70
C VAL A 131 3.37 -2.93 12.96
N GLU A 132 4.02 -4.09 12.83
CA GLU A 132 4.61 -4.82 13.96
C GLU A 132 5.61 -3.95 14.71
N ARG A 133 6.51 -3.27 13.98
CA ARG A 133 7.49 -2.35 14.57
C ARG A 133 6.82 -1.22 15.35
N MET A 134 5.77 -0.60 14.81
CA MET A 134 5.06 0.50 15.49
C MET A 134 4.28 0.00 16.71
N MET A 135 3.72 -1.19 16.63
CA MET A 135 3.03 -1.82 17.76
C MET A 135 3.98 -2.06 18.93
N GLU A 136 5.16 -2.60 18.67
CA GLU A 136 6.18 -2.89 19.70
C GLU A 136 6.78 -1.62 20.34
N ASN A 137 6.92 -0.54 19.57
CA ASN A 137 7.68 0.63 20.03
C ASN A 137 6.82 1.77 20.58
N GLU A 138 5.58 1.92 20.14
CA GLU A 138 4.80 3.13 20.45
C GLU A 138 3.32 2.83 20.75
N TRP A 139 2.66 2.03 19.91
CA TRP A 139 1.21 1.87 20.05
C TRP A 139 0.80 1.05 21.25
N ALA A 140 1.56 0.00 21.61
CA ALA A 140 1.29 -0.80 22.80
C ALA A 140 1.31 0.05 24.08
N ASP A 141 2.30 0.95 24.20
CA ASP A 141 2.43 1.84 25.36
C ASP A 141 1.28 2.85 25.42
N LYS A 142 0.95 3.50 24.29
CA LYS A 142 -0.20 4.43 24.21
C LYS A 142 -1.52 3.74 24.57
N LEU A 143 -1.72 2.51 24.12
CA LEU A 143 -2.91 1.72 24.44
C LEU A 143 -2.95 1.37 25.93
N LEU A 144 -1.83 0.91 26.48
CA LEU A 144 -1.72 0.57 27.90
C LEU A 144 -2.02 1.79 28.79
N GLU A 145 -1.46 2.95 28.46
CA GLU A 145 -1.71 4.20 29.17
C GLU A 145 -3.20 4.56 29.15
N ALA A 146 -3.84 4.53 27.98
CA ALA A 146 -5.26 4.83 27.84
C ALA A 146 -6.16 3.84 28.63
N ILE A 147 -5.78 2.57 28.70
CA ILE A 147 -6.48 1.56 29.50
C ILE A 147 -6.28 1.83 31.00
N MET A 148 -5.06 2.14 31.44
CA MET A 148 -4.77 2.46 32.85
C MET A 148 -5.55 3.71 33.30
N GLU A 149 -5.65 4.74 32.47
CA GLU A 149 -6.49 5.91 32.74
C GLU A 149 -7.97 5.54 32.96
N GLU A 150 -8.49 4.59 32.17
CA GLU A 150 -9.87 4.12 32.33
C GLU A 150 -10.05 3.34 33.63
N LEU A 151 -9.11 2.44 33.94
CA LEU A 151 -9.17 1.64 35.17
C LEU A 151 -9.09 2.54 36.41
N ASN A 152 -8.18 3.50 36.46
CA ASN A 152 -8.06 4.42 37.59
C ASN A 152 -9.36 5.20 37.82
N LYS A 153 -9.98 5.72 36.75
CA LYS A 153 -11.29 6.41 36.83
C LYS A 153 -12.43 5.52 37.30
N TYR A 154 -12.34 4.20 37.11
CA TYR A 154 -13.36 3.26 37.55
C TYR A 154 -13.25 2.92 39.04
N PHE A 155 -12.03 2.91 39.58
CA PHE A 155 -11.75 2.57 40.98
C PHE A 155 -11.66 3.79 41.93
N GLU A 156 -11.59 5.02 41.40
CA GLU A 156 -11.81 6.28 42.13
C GLU A 156 -13.31 6.58 42.30
#